data_AF-A0A1E7PZH9-F1
#
_entry.id   AF-A0A1E7PZH9-F1
#
_cell.length_a   1.000
_cell.length_b   1.000
_cell.length_c   1.000
_cell.angle_alpha   90.00
_cell.angle_beta   90.00
_cell.angle_gamma   90.00
#
_symmetry.space_group_name_H-M   'P 1'
#
loop_
_entity.id
_entity.type
_entity.pdbx_description
1 polymer ?
#
loop_
_entity_poly.entity_id
_entity_poly.type
_entity_poly.pdbx_seq_one_letter_code
_entity_poly.pdbx_strand_id
1 'polypeptide(L)'
;MKRREIKEAHERSVIRSFKRYLKQQDRMLVVLGYPDPPDARVEIDQQPIWIEITDAFINGDFARSLTSHAADDLPPVPTEPDGLFVEEVKTVVMKKYEKDSISDIFHRRGPGILLVGLYSPFVGNRERDLIIQELSHLKNTNDGRFSEIFVYDQAQHFYPVP
;
A
#
# COMPACT_ATOMS: atom_id res chain seq x y z
N MET A 1 20.44 1.47 -12.15
CA MET A 1 19.15 2.12 -11.89
C MET A 1 19.18 2.69 -10.48
N LYS A 2 18.84 3.98 -10.30
CA LYS A 2 18.86 4.59 -8.96
C LYS A 2 17.63 4.11 -8.18
N ARG A 3 17.75 3.89 -6.86
CA ARG A 3 16.65 3.44 -5.97
C ARG A 3 15.33 4.23 -6.17
N ARG A 4 15.44 5.52 -6.47
CA ARG A 4 14.31 6.42 -6.78
C ARG A 4 13.54 6.02 -8.04
N GLU A 5 14.23 5.65 -9.12
CA GLU A 5 13.59 5.24 -10.38
C GLU A 5 12.79 3.94 -10.20
N ILE A 6 13.29 3.04 -9.35
CA ILE A 6 12.61 1.77 -9.03
C ILE A 6 11.33 2.05 -8.25
N LYS A 7 11.41 2.92 -7.22
CA LYS A 7 10.24 3.37 -6.45
C LYS A 7 9.18 3.99 -7.37
N GLU A 8 9.57 4.97 -8.19
CA GLU A 8 8.64 5.67 -9.08
C GLU A 8 7.99 4.71 -10.11
N ALA A 9 8.75 3.76 -10.64
CA ALA A 9 8.22 2.76 -11.56
C ALA A 9 7.20 1.83 -10.88
N HIS A 10 7.49 1.40 -9.65
CA HIS A 10 6.59 0.58 -8.84
C HIS A 10 5.28 1.33 -8.54
N GLU A 11 5.33 2.56 -8.03
CA GLU A 11 4.14 3.35 -7.69
C GLU A 11 3.26 3.60 -8.92
N ARG A 12 3.86 3.94 -10.07
CA ARG A 12 3.13 4.09 -11.33
C ARG A 12 2.47 2.79 -11.78
N SER A 13 3.10 1.65 -11.55
CA SER A 13 2.52 0.33 -11.83
C SER A 13 1.30 0.07 -10.96
N VAL A 14 1.41 0.32 -9.64
CA VAL A 14 0.32 0.15 -8.68
C VAL A 14 -0.87 1.04 -9.04
N ILE A 15 -0.65 2.34 -9.30
CA ILE A 15 -1.73 3.27 -9.72
C ILE A 15 -2.41 2.82 -11.02
N ARG A 16 -1.64 2.30 -11.99
CA ARG A 16 -2.21 1.78 -13.24
C ARG A 16 -3.10 0.56 -12.98
N SER A 17 -2.69 -0.33 -12.09
CA SER A 17 -3.49 -1.50 -11.73
C SER A 17 -4.72 -1.14 -10.92
N PHE A 18 -4.59 -0.19 -9.99
CA PHE A 18 -5.72 0.32 -9.23
C PHE A 18 -6.75 1.00 -10.14
N LYS A 19 -6.31 1.75 -11.15
CA LYS A 19 -7.20 2.28 -12.20
C LYS A 19 -7.98 1.19 -12.93
N ARG A 20 -7.37 0.04 -13.22
CA ARG A 20 -8.05 -1.10 -13.86
C ARG A 20 -9.06 -1.74 -12.91
N TYR A 21 -8.69 -1.91 -11.64
CA TYR A 21 -9.58 -2.40 -10.59
C TYR A 21 -10.83 -1.52 -10.46
N LEU A 22 -10.66 -0.21 -10.34
CA LEU A 22 -11.79 0.73 -10.26
C LEU A 22 -12.67 0.69 -11.51
N LYS A 23 -12.07 0.58 -12.70
CA LYS A 23 -12.83 0.45 -13.96
C LYS A 23 -13.70 -0.81 -14.00
N GLN A 24 -13.29 -1.90 -13.36
CA GLN A 24 -14.11 -3.12 -13.23
C GLN A 24 -15.32 -2.92 -12.30
N GLN A 25 -15.31 -1.85 -11.49
CA GLN A 25 -16.39 -1.42 -10.62
C GLN A 25 -17.14 -0.20 -11.18
N ASP A 26 -17.01 0.06 -12.48
CA ASP A 26 -17.58 1.22 -13.18
C ASP A 26 -17.15 2.60 -12.63
N ARG A 27 -16.04 2.65 -11.88
CA ARG A 27 -15.41 3.89 -11.39
C ARG A 27 -14.29 4.35 -12.32
N MET A 28 -14.15 5.66 -12.49
CA MET A 28 -13.13 6.25 -13.37
C MET A 28 -12.05 6.97 -12.59
N LEU A 29 -10.80 6.50 -12.72
CA LEU A 29 -9.61 7.18 -12.18
C LEU A 29 -8.81 7.90 -13.28
N VAL A 30 -8.58 9.19 -13.08
CA VAL A 30 -7.69 10.05 -13.89
C VAL A 30 -6.53 10.54 -13.04
N VAL A 31 -5.30 10.38 -13.51
CA VAL A 31 -4.12 10.85 -12.79
C VAL A 31 -3.87 12.33 -13.11
N LEU A 32 -3.78 13.16 -12.07
CA LEU A 32 -3.49 14.60 -12.17
C LEU A 32 -2.01 14.91 -11.99
N GLY A 33 -1.26 14.07 -11.26
CA GLY A 33 0.19 14.22 -11.09
C GLY A 33 0.78 13.32 -10.01
N TYR A 34 2.11 13.34 -9.90
CA TYR A 34 2.91 12.58 -8.93
C TYR A 34 3.82 13.55 -8.15
N PRO A 35 3.29 14.29 -7.16
CA PRO A 35 4.04 15.35 -6.48
C PRO A 35 5.09 14.84 -5.48
N ASP A 36 4.92 13.63 -4.92
CA ASP A 36 5.80 12.98 -3.92
C ASP A 36 6.21 13.91 -2.76
N PRO A 37 5.42 14.04 -1.66
CA PRO A 37 4.12 13.40 -1.39
C PRO A 37 2.89 14.28 -1.74
N PRO A 38 1.68 13.71 -1.91
CA PRO A 38 1.36 12.27 -1.91
C PRO A 38 1.96 11.56 -3.12
N ASP A 39 1.99 10.23 -3.10
CA ASP A 39 2.53 9.44 -4.22
C ASP A 39 1.75 9.69 -5.51
N ALA A 40 0.43 9.90 -5.44
CA ALA A 40 -0.35 10.38 -6.57
C ALA A 40 -1.45 11.37 -6.17
N ARG A 41 -1.69 12.34 -7.06
CA ARG A 41 -2.94 13.10 -7.10
C ARG A 41 -3.78 12.60 -8.25
N VAL A 42 -5.04 12.31 -7.97
CA VAL A 42 -5.96 11.73 -8.93
C VAL A 42 -7.32 12.40 -8.83
N GLU A 43 -8.16 12.08 -9.78
CA GLU A 43 -9.58 12.34 -9.76
C GLU A 43 -10.28 10.99 -9.90
N ILE A 44 -11.18 10.66 -8.96
CA ILE A 44 -12.03 9.47 -9.03
C ILE A 44 -13.47 9.94 -9.14
N ASP A 45 -14.15 9.59 -10.22
CA ASP A 45 -15.55 9.98 -10.47
C ASP A 45 -15.78 11.50 -10.33
N GLN A 46 -14.86 12.28 -10.91
CA GLN A 46 -14.83 13.75 -10.87
C GLN A 46 -14.52 14.35 -9.49
N GLN A 47 -14.18 13.53 -8.50
CA GLN A 47 -13.77 14.00 -7.17
C GLN A 47 -12.25 13.97 -7.04
N PRO A 48 -11.60 15.12 -6.77
CA PRO A 48 -10.15 15.16 -6.58
C PRO A 48 -9.78 14.48 -5.25
N ILE A 49 -8.85 13.53 -5.31
CA ILE A 49 -8.37 12.78 -4.15
C ILE A 49 -6.86 12.52 -4.28
N TRP A 50 -6.21 12.21 -3.16
CA TRP A 50 -4.81 11.82 -3.13
C TRP A 50 -4.67 10.36 -2.72
N ILE A 51 -3.63 9.72 -3.25
CA ILE A 51 -3.29 8.33 -2.99
C ILE A 51 -1.87 8.28 -2.44
N GLU A 52 -1.71 7.57 -1.33
CA GLU A 52 -0.41 7.16 -0.78
C GLU A 52 -0.27 5.64 -0.92
N ILE A 53 0.95 5.19 -1.18
CA ILE A 53 1.32 3.79 -1.34
C ILE A 53 2.32 3.41 -0.24
N THR A 54 2.17 2.21 0.29
CA THR A 54 3.15 1.60 1.18
C THR A 54 3.20 0.11 0.95
N ASP A 55 4.37 -0.49 1.15
CA ASP A 55 4.55 -1.94 0.99
C ASP A 55 5.03 -2.52 2.32
N ALA A 56 4.43 -3.64 2.73
CA ALA A 56 4.86 -4.45 3.84
C ALA A 56 5.58 -5.70 3.33
N PHE A 57 6.76 -5.99 3.88
CA PHE A 57 7.58 -7.15 3.53
C PHE A 57 7.82 -8.02 4.76
N ILE A 58 7.79 -9.35 4.60
CA ILE A 58 7.95 -10.28 5.74
C ILE A 58 9.21 -10.06 6.58
N ASN A 59 10.31 -9.62 5.96
CA ASN A 59 11.50 -9.14 6.65
C ASN A 59 12.33 -8.22 5.74
N GLY A 60 13.26 -7.46 6.33
CA GLY A 60 14.15 -6.55 5.60
C GLY A 60 15.06 -7.24 4.59
N ASP A 61 15.37 -8.53 4.78
CA ASP A 61 16.16 -9.34 3.84
C ASP A 61 15.39 -9.69 2.57
N PHE A 62 14.10 -10.01 2.70
CA PHE A 62 13.19 -10.23 1.58
C PHE A 62 12.86 -8.93 0.84
N ALA A 63 12.74 -7.81 1.58
CA ALA A 63 12.61 -6.49 0.95
C ALA A 63 13.84 -6.17 0.07
N ARG A 64 15.06 -6.51 0.53
CA ARG A 64 16.29 -6.37 -0.25
C ARG A 64 16.28 -7.27 -1.48
N SER A 65 15.93 -8.55 -1.34
CA SER A 65 15.94 -9.51 -2.45
C SER A 65 14.92 -9.19 -3.55
N LEU A 66 13.77 -8.63 -3.21
CA LEU A 66 12.76 -8.24 -4.20
C LEU A 66 13.12 -6.94 -4.94
N THR A 67 13.89 -6.05 -4.29
CA THR A 67 14.23 -4.72 -4.82
C THR A 67 15.61 -4.63 -5.49
N SER A 68 16.51 -5.59 -5.23
CA SER A 68 17.77 -5.76 -5.94
C SER A 68 17.72 -6.98 -6.85
N HIS A 69 18.01 -6.82 -8.15
CA HIS A 69 18.24 -7.96 -9.05
C HIS A 69 19.32 -8.89 -8.47
N ALA A 70 18.95 -10.15 -8.25
CA ALA A 70 19.78 -11.33 -7.95
C ALA A 70 20.52 -11.37 -6.59
N ALA A 71 20.22 -12.40 -5.80
CA ALA A 71 21.21 -13.16 -5.03
C ALA A 71 20.65 -14.56 -4.74
N ASP A 72 21.26 -15.59 -5.34
CA ASP A 72 20.94 -17.01 -5.18
C ASP A 72 21.31 -17.58 -3.79
N ASP A 73 21.78 -16.75 -2.85
CA ASP A 73 22.38 -17.18 -1.57
C ASP A 73 21.63 -16.68 -0.33
N LEU A 74 20.30 -16.51 -0.40
CA LEU A 74 19.52 -16.15 0.79
C LEU A 74 19.11 -17.41 1.58
N PRO A 75 19.35 -17.44 2.91
CA PRO A 75 18.94 -18.55 3.76
C PRO A 75 17.42 -18.75 3.70
N PRO A 76 16.94 -19.99 3.93
CA PRO A 76 15.52 -20.30 3.86
C PRO A 76 14.72 -19.38 4.80
N VAL A 77 13.66 -18.79 4.24
CA VAL A 77 12.72 -17.92 4.96
C VAL A 77 12.11 -18.72 6.12
N PRO A 78 12.02 -18.15 7.34
CA PRO A 78 11.47 -18.86 8.49
C PRO A 78 10.04 -19.38 8.22
N THR A 79 9.79 -20.62 8.66
CA THR A 79 8.58 -21.42 8.43
C THR A 79 7.43 -21.14 9.41
N GLU A 80 7.49 -20.08 10.21
CA GLU A 80 6.36 -19.66 11.06
C GLU A 80 5.73 -18.37 10.52
N PRO A 81 4.77 -18.49 9.59
CA PRO A 81 3.92 -17.39 9.20
C PRO A 81 2.87 -17.17 10.30
N ASP A 82 2.53 -15.91 10.53
CA ASP A 82 1.15 -15.43 10.77
C ASP A 82 1.19 -14.17 11.65
N GLY A 83 1.86 -14.19 12.81
CA GLY A 83 1.89 -13.03 13.72
C GLY A 83 2.82 -11.90 13.26
N LEU A 84 4.03 -12.23 12.81
CA LEU A 84 5.07 -11.24 12.52
C LEU A 84 4.72 -10.35 11.32
N PHE A 85 4.05 -10.90 10.30
CA PHE A 85 3.72 -10.13 9.09
C PHE A 85 2.54 -9.19 9.32
N VAL A 86 1.53 -9.59 10.08
CA VAL A 86 0.42 -8.70 10.48
C VAL A 86 0.97 -7.48 11.23
N GLU A 87 1.89 -7.71 12.18
CA GLU A 87 2.52 -6.61 12.92
C GLU A 87 3.40 -5.71 12.04
N GLU A 88 4.08 -6.26 11.04
CA GLU A 88 4.82 -5.43 10.07
C GLU A 88 3.86 -4.58 9.23
N VAL A 89 2.74 -5.15 8.76
CA VAL A 89 1.71 -4.40 8.02
C VAL A 89 1.16 -3.25 8.87
N LYS A 90 0.81 -3.51 10.13
CA LYS A 90 0.37 -2.47 11.07
C LYS A 90 1.44 -1.39 11.23
N THR A 91 2.70 -1.80 11.40
CA THR A 91 3.82 -0.88 11.61
C THR A 91 4.01 0.07 10.42
N VAL A 92 3.99 -0.44 9.19
CA VAL A 92 4.15 0.42 8.00
C VAL A 92 2.96 1.34 7.78
N VAL A 93 1.73 0.90 8.10
CA VAL A 93 0.53 1.73 8.02
C VAL A 93 0.55 2.82 9.09
N MET A 94 0.88 2.49 10.34
CA MET A 94 1.01 3.47 11.43
C MET A 94 2.06 4.53 11.14
N LYS A 95 3.19 4.16 10.54
CA LYS A 95 4.19 5.13 10.07
C LYS A 95 3.62 6.15 9.07
N LYS A 96 2.59 5.80 8.28
CA LYS A 96 1.91 6.77 7.39
C LYS A 96 0.95 7.68 8.15
N TYR A 97 0.28 7.18 9.20
CA TYR A 97 -0.51 8.00 10.12
C TYR A 97 0.37 8.96 10.96
N GLU A 98 1.60 8.59 11.26
CA GLU A 98 2.53 9.43 12.05
C GLU A 98 3.32 10.42 11.20
N LYS A 99 3.29 10.31 9.87
CA LYS A 99 4.13 11.12 8.97
C LYS A 99 3.58 12.54 8.81
N ASP A 100 4.35 13.53 9.27
CA ASP A 100 3.99 14.96 9.19
C ASP A 100 3.55 15.41 7.80
N SER A 101 4.25 14.99 6.75
CA SER A 101 3.90 15.36 5.38
C SER A 101 2.50 14.88 4.98
N ILE A 102 2.07 13.72 5.49
CA ILE A 102 0.73 13.16 5.26
C ILE A 102 -0.31 13.92 6.07
N SER A 103 0.00 14.23 7.33
CA SER A 103 -0.82 15.11 8.16
C SER A 103 -1.05 16.45 7.44
N ASP A 104 -0.02 17.10 6.91
CA ASP A 104 -0.14 18.37 6.19
C ASP A 104 -0.96 18.25 4.89
N ILE A 105 -0.88 17.11 4.20
CA ILE A 105 -1.71 16.85 3.01
C ILE A 105 -3.17 16.72 3.42
N PHE A 106 -3.45 15.94 4.46
CA PHE A 106 -4.80 15.75 5.00
C PHE A 106 -5.45 17.07 5.40
N HIS A 107 -4.75 17.92 6.16
CA HIS A 107 -5.28 19.24 6.55
C HIS A 107 -5.58 20.16 5.36
N ARG A 108 -4.81 20.05 4.27
CA ARG A 108 -4.96 20.93 3.08
C ARG A 108 -5.94 20.40 2.04
N ARG A 109 -6.10 19.08 1.95
CA ARG A 109 -6.79 18.42 0.83
C ARG A 109 -7.93 17.49 1.28
N GLY A 110 -8.12 17.31 2.58
CA GLY A 110 -9.06 16.34 3.13
C GLY A 110 -8.55 14.90 3.04
N PRO A 111 -9.44 13.91 3.29
CA PRO A 111 -9.08 12.49 3.29
C PRO A 111 -8.54 11.98 1.95
N GLY A 112 -7.71 10.94 2.01
CA GLY A 112 -7.14 10.24 0.86
C GLY A 112 -7.36 8.74 0.89
N ILE A 113 -6.69 8.04 -0.02
CA ILE A 113 -6.68 6.58 -0.12
C ILE A 113 -5.29 6.07 0.23
N LEU A 114 -5.22 5.02 1.06
CA LEU A 114 -3.99 4.26 1.28
C LEU A 114 -4.03 2.92 0.54
N LEU A 115 -3.02 2.66 -0.29
CA LEU A 115 -2.81 1.36 -0.92
C LEU A 115 -1.65 0.64 -0.22
N VAL A 116 -1.88 -0.58 0.26
CA VAL A 116 -0.94 -1.35 1.07
C VAL A 116 -0.55 -2.64 0.34
N GLY A 117 0.68 -2.72 -0.14
CA GLY A 117 1.21 -3.93 -0.79
C GLY A 117 1.58 -5.00 0.23
N LEU A 118 1.13 -6.23 0.01
CA LEU A 118 1.40 -7.38 0.85
C LEU A 118 2.43 -8.30 0.17
N TYR A 119 3.70 -8.14 0.55
CA TYR A 119 4.82 -8.91 -0.02
C TYR A 119 5.34 -9.96 0.95
N SER A 120 4.59 -11.05 1.07
CA SER A 120 4.99 -12.24 1.79
C SER A 120 4.56 -13.49 1.02
N PRO A 121 5.42 -14.53 0.93
CA PRO A 121 5.06 -15.78 0.25
C PRO A 121 3.98 -16.58 1.00
N PHE A 122 3.62 -16.15 2.22
CA PHE A 122 2.67 -16.84 3.09
C PHE A 122 1.32 -16.11 3.20
N VAL A 123 1.06 -15.08 2.40
CA VAL A 123 -0.25 -14.41 2.40
C VAL A 123 -1.25 -15.28 1.65
N GLY A 124 -1.88 -16.19 2.39
CA GLY A 124 -3.08 -16.88 1.97
C GLY A 124 -4.33 -16.02 2.16
N ASN A 125 -5.49 -16.60 1.86
CA ASN A 125 -6.77 -15.94 2.10
C ASN A 125 -6.97 -15.59 3.59
N ARG A 126 -6.62 -16.53 4.49
CA ARG A 126 -6.82 -16.37 5.94
C ARG A 126 -5.99 -15.22 6.50
N GLU A 127 -4.72 -15.14 6.12
CA GLU A 127 -3.79 -14.13 6.61
C GLU A 127 -4.19 -12.75 6.08
N ARG A 128 -4.61 -12.67 4.81
CA ARG A 128 -5.18 -11.44 4.25
C ARG A 128 -6.42 -11.00 5.02
N ASP A 129 -7.31 -11.92 5.39
CA ASP A 129 -8.54 -11.58 6.11
C ASP A 129 -8.23 -11.05 7.53
N LEU A 130 -7.22 -11.62 8.21
CA LEU A 130 -6.69 -11.09 9.48
C LEU A 130 -6.11 -9.68 9.32
N ILE A 131 -5.31 -9.46 8.27
CA ILE A 131 -4.76 -8.14 7.95
C ILE A 131 -5.88 -7.14 7.69
N ILE A 132 -6.89 -7.51 6.90
CA ILE A 132 -8.04 -6.64 6.60
C ILE A 132 -8.79 -6.27 7.89
N GLN A 133 -9.03 -7.24 8.78
CA GLN A 133 -9.69 -6.99 10.06
C GLN A 133 -8.89 -5.98 10.90
N GLU A 134 -7.58 -6.16 10.99
CA GLU A 134 -6.70 -5.30 11.78
C GLU A 134 -6.61 -3.88 11.19
N LEU A 135 -6.48 -3.77 9.87
CA LEU A 135 -6.46 -2.48 9.19
C LEU A 135 -7.80 -1.77 9.28
N SER A 136 -8.93 -2.50 9.32
CA SER A 136 -10.24 -1.92 9.56
C SER A 136 -10.32 -1.30 10.97
N HIS A 137 -9.82 -2.02 11.98
CA HIS A 137 -9.71 -1.47 13.33
C HIS A 137 -8.81 -0.22 13.39
N LEU A 138 -7.64 -0.24 12.74
CA LEU A 138 -6.76 0.93 12.66
C LEU A 138 -7.41 2.12 11.95
N LYS A 139 -8.08 1.88 10.82
CA LYS A 139 -8.81 2.90 10.07
C LYS A 139 -9.87 3.59 10.95
N ASN A 140 -10.61 2.80 11.72
CA ASN A 140 -11.70 3.28 12.58
C ASN A 140 -11.23 3.96 13.87
N THR A 141 -9.99 3.73 14.30
CA THR A 141 -9.42 4.31 15.54
C THR A 141 -8.56 5.56 15.30
N ASN A 142 -8.16 5.83 14.05
CA ASN A 142 -7.37 7.00 13.68
C ASN A 142 -8.23 8.16 13.15
N ASP A 143 -7.59 9.28 12.81
CA ASP A 143 -8.20 10.57 12.47
C ASP A 143 -8.92 10.67 11.11
N GLY A 144 -9.17 9.53 10.45
CA GLY A 144 -9.89 9.49 9.17
C GLY A 144 -9.13 10.07 7.98
N ARG A 145 -7.83 10.36 8.11
CA ARG A 145 -7.02 10.87 6.97
C ARG A 145 -7.00 9.95 5.75
N PHE A 146 -7.22 8.66 5.98
CA PHE A 146 -7.45 7.67 4.92
C PHE A 146 -8.91 7.23 4.99
N SER A 147 -9.74 7.77 4.09
CA SER A 147 -11.16 7.41 4.01
C SER A 147 -11.36 6.03 3.40
N GLU A 148 -10.45 5.61 2.51
CA GLU A 148 -10.40 4.27 1.94
C GLU A 148 -9.00 3.68 2.16
N ILE A 149 -8.94 2.39 2.49
CA ILE A 149 -7.71 1.61 2.52
C ILE A 149 -7.93 0.36 1.67
N PHE A 150 -6.95 0.02 0.83
CA PHE A 150 -6.94 -1.23 0.08
C PHE A 150 -5.63 -1.97 0.36
N VAL A 151 -5.71 -3.28 0.51
CA VAL A 151 -4.53 -4.15 0.43
C VAL A 151 -4.41 -4.72 -0.97
N TYR A 152 -3.19 -4.95 -1.46
CA TYR A 152 -2.96 -5.63 -2.72
C TYR A 152 -1.86 -6.67 -2.65
N ASP A 153 -1.99 -7.73 -3.45
CA ASP A 153 -0.99 -8.80 -3.55
C ASP A 153 0.07 -8.50 -4.63
N GLN A 154 1.03 -9.42 -4.80
CA GLN A 154 2.08 -9.30 -5.83
C GLN A 154 1.53 -9.26 -7.26
N ALA A 155 0.35 -9.85 -7.50
CA ALA A 155 -0.35 -9.82 -8.78
C ALA A 155 -1.19 -8.54 -8.96
N GLN A 156 -1.19 -7.65 -7.95
CA GLN A 156 -1.96 -6.40 -7.90
C GLN A 156 -3.48 -6.63 -7.96
N HIS A 157 -3.96 -7.69 -7.31
CA HIS A 157 -5.37 -7.80 -6.93
C HIS A 157 -5.63 -6.93 -5.70
N PHE A 158 -6.66 -6.09 -5.75
CA PHE A 158 -6.99 -5.17 -4.67
C PHE A 158 -8.17 -5.67 -3.84
N TYR A 159 -8.05 -5.54 -2.53
CA TYR A 159 -9.07 -5.93 -1.56
C TYR A 159 -9.38 -4.72 -0.66
N PRO A 160 -10.65 -4.28 -0.60
CA PRO A 160 -11.02 -3.16 0.24
C PRO A 160 -10.94 -3.53 1.72
N VAL A 161 -10.47 -2.58 2.53
CA VAL A 161 -10.54 -2.65 3.98
C VAL A 161 -11.81 -1.90 4.44
N PRO A 162 -12.78 -2.60 5.07
CA PRO A 162 -14.04 -2.02 5.48
C PRO A 162 -13.86 -0.89 6.51
#